data_AF-A0A1Q7V0U2-F1
#
_entry.id   AF-A0A1Q7V0U2-F1
#
_cell.length_a   1.000
_cell.length_b   1.000
_cell.length_c   1.000
_cell.angle_alpha   90.00
_cell.angle_beta   90.00
_cell.angle_gamma   90.00
#
_symmetry.space_group_name_H-M   'P 1'
#
loop_
_entity.id
_entity.type
_entity.pdbx_description
1 polymer ?
#
loop_
_entity_poly.entity_id
_entity_poly.type
_entity_poly.pdbx_seq_one_letter_code
_entity_poly.pdbx_strand_id
1 'polypeptide(L)'
;MRACVDFLVIGCVLFSGCGSGPESGIGFINETQHSDAQLWSLWKAAQTNLSRQIDINPLERQFHNAAPEMLPGDPRSLNVSPHQLVVSSQPDVPSTALYAAAGVNRPDPTGLILCPEPCNVSYAAAYSQYSRRASRYAASWEFAGNNFDALVQYEFENQILKTLGYDMKWR
;
A
#
# COMPACT_ATOMS: atom_id res chain seq x y z
N MET A 1 -0.63 77.58 -19.42
CA MET A 1 0.23 77.28 -18.25
C MET A 1 0.51 75.78 -18.29
N ARG A 2 1.68 75.39 -18.79
CA ARG A 2 2.94 75.08 -18.06
C ARG A 2 2.93 73.69 -17.41
N ALA A 3 3.96 72.95 -17.77
CA ALA A 3 4.27 71.54 -17.54
C ALA A 3 4.64 71.17 -16.08
N CYS A 4 4.67 69.87 -15.81
CA CYS A 4 5.58 69.14 -14.91
C CYS A 4 5.56 67.66 -15.39
N VAL A 5 6.56 67.15 -16.12
CA VAL A 5 7.92 66.69 -15.74
C VAL A 5 7.91 65.34 -15.00
N ASP A 6 8.36 64.33 -15.75
CA ASP A 6 9.19 63.16 -15.45
C ASP A 6 9.49 62.78 -13.99
N PHE A 7 9.42 61.47 -13.68
CA PHE A 7 10.54 60.77 -13.06
C PHE A 7 10.51 59.26 -13.34
N LEU A 8 11.56 58.81 -14.04
CA LEU A 8 12.00 57.45 -14.27
C LEU A 8 12.71 56.92 -13.02
N VAL A 9 12.37 55.74 -12.50
CA VAL A 9 13.33 54.86 -11.81
C VAL A 9 12.96 53.38 -12.02
N ILE A 10 13.95 52.70 -12.59
CA ILE A 10 14.13 51.27 -12.83
C ILE A 10 14.21 50.48 -11.51
N GLY A 11 13.59 49.31 -11.46
CA GLY A 11 13.78 48.33 -10.39
C GLY A 11 13.78 46.90 -10.94
N CYS A 12 14.97 46.41 -11.30
CA CYS A 12 15.30 44.99 -11.47
C CYS A 12 14.73 44.17 -10.29
N VAL A 13 14.34 42.92 -10.43
CA VAL A 13 15.25 41.77 -10.42
C VAL A 13 14.48 40.50 -10.79
N LEU A 14 15.16 39.71 -11.61
CA LEU A 14 14.91 38.33 -12.00
C LEU A 14 14.61 37.42 -10.81
N PHE A 15 13.51 36.66 -10.88
CA PHE A 15 13.55 35.27 -10.45
C PHE A 15 13.16 34.38 -11.62
N SER A 16 14.20 33.98 -12.36
CA SER A 16 14.23 32.75 -13.12
C SER A 16 14.04 31.58 -12.15
N GLY A 17 12.79 31.28 -11.81
CA GLY A 17 12.41 30.04 -11.15
C GLY A 17 12.05 28.99 -12.20
N CYS A 18 13.03 28.51 -12.97
CA CYS A 18 12.91 27.21 -13.62
C CYS A 18 13.20 26.16 -12.54
N GLY A 19 12.23 25.98 -11.64
CA GLY A 19 12.24 24.94 -10.63
C GLY A 19 11.40 23.80 -11.13
N SER A 20 12.06 22.74 -11.59
CA SER A 20 11.51 21.39 -11.73
C SER A 20 10.45 21.12 -10.66
N GLY A 21 9.26 20.67 -11.08
CA GLY A 21 8.17 20.29 -10.18
C GLY A 21 8.61 19.24 -9.14
N PRO A 22 7.82 19.00 -8.09
CA PRO A 22 8.20 18.07 -7.04
C PRO A 22 8.25 16.64 -7.60
N GLU A 23 9.42 16.21 -8.06
CA GLU A 23 9.82 14.80 -8.02
C GLU A 23 10.15 14.45 -6.57
N SER A 24 9.13 14.35 -5.72
CA SER A 24 9.28 13.91 -4.33
C SER A 24 8.29 12.77 -4.06
N GLY A 25 8.52 11.63 -4.71
CA GLY A 25 7.55 10.53 -4.74
C GLY A 25 7.83 9.37 -3.81
N ILE A 26 8.98 9.29 -3.12
CA ILE A 26 9.32 8.11 -2.31
C ILE A 26 8.74 8.23 -0.90
N GLY A 27 8.02 7.20 -0.45
CA GLY A 27 7.42 7.12 0.88
C GLY A 27 5.97 6.64 0.85
N PHE A 28 5.31 6.82 2.00
CA PHE A 28 3.92 6.44 2.22
C PHE A 28 3.01 7.68 2.28
N ILE A 29 1.76 7.51 1.87
CA ILE A 29 0.66 8.35 2.32
C ILE A 29 0.04 7.59 3.49
N ASN A 30 0.45 7.94 4.70
CA ASN A 30 0.11 7.21 5.90
C ASN A 30 -1.22 7.73 6.49
N GLU A 31 -2.27 6.92 6.35
CA GLU A 31 -3.60 7.14 6.90
C GLU A 31 -3.88 6.15 8.05
N THR A 32 -2.82 5.64 8.69
CA THR A 32 -2.87 4.68 9.81
C THR A 32 -2.64 5.38 11.15
N GLN A 33 -2.85 4.69 12.27
CA GLN A 33 -2.42 5.19 13.59
C GLN A 33 -0.94 4.94 13.88
N HIS A 34 -0.24 4.25 12.98
CA HIS A 34 1.15 3.87 13.11
C HIS A 34 2.08 4.93 12.50
N SER A 35 3.32 4.99 12.97
CA SER A 35 4.30 5.95 12.46
C SER A 35 4.85 5.53 11.09
N ASP A 36 5.28 6.51 10.28
CA ASP A 36 6.01 6.24 9.04
C ASP A 36 7.27 5.39 9.28
N ALA A 37 7.93 5.57 10.43
CA ALA A 37 9.10 4.78 10.80
C ALA A 37 8.75 3.29 10.96
N GLN A 38 7.58 2.98 11.53
CA GLN A 38 7.08 1.61 11.61
C GLN A 38 6.77 1.07 10.22
N LEU A 39 6.06 1.83 9.37
CA LEU A 39 5.78 1.41 7.99
C LEU A 39 7.06 1.15 7.18
N TRP A 40 8.08 2.01 7.34
CA TRP A 40 9.40 1.78 6.74
C TRP A 40 10.10 0.52 7.26
N SER A 41 9.94 0.20 8.54
CA SER A 41 10.47 -1.04 9.11
C SER A 41 9.80 -2.27 8.49
N LEU A 42 8.46 -2.24 8.36
CA LEU A 42 7.70 -3.32 7.72
C LEU A 42 8.06 -3.46 6.23
N TRP A 43 8.26 -2.35 5.52
CA TRP A 43 8.69 -2.39 4.13
C TRP A 43 10.07 -3.04 3.98
N LYS A 44 11.03 -2.68 4.83
CA LYS A 44 12.37 -3.32 4.83
C LYS A 44 12.29 -4.81 5.18
N ALA A 45 11.39 -5.19 6.09
CA ALA A 45 11.14 -6.58 6.41
C ALA A 45 10.57 -7.34 5.20
N ALA A 46 9.59 -6.77 4.50
CA ALA A 46 9.05 -7.31 3.25
C ALA A 46 10.13 -7.48 2.18
N GLN A 47 10.96 -6.46 1.95
CA GLN A 47 12.10 -6.55 1.01
C GLN A 47 13.05 -7.70 1.37
N THR A 48 13.41 -7.80 2.66
CA THR A 48 14.30 -8.84 3.18
C THR A 48 13.72 -10.23 3.00
N ASN A 49 12.43 -10.43 3.31
CA ASN A 49 11.74 -11.69 3.12
C ASN A 49 11.76 -12.12 1.66
N LEU A 50 11.35 -11.23 0.76
CA LEU A 50 11.32 -11.51 -0.68
C LEU A 50 12.70 -11.75 -1.27
N SER A 51 13.76 -11.19 -0.68
CA SER A 51 15.14 -11.48 -1.09
C SER A 51 15.60 -12.91 -0.77
N ARG A 52 14.88 -13.62 0.11
CA ARG A 52 15.21 -14.98 0.56
C ARG A 52 14.37 -16.03 -0.14
N GLN A 53 13.06 -15.84 -0.19
CA GLN A 53 12.12 -16.79 -0.80
C GLN A 53 10.78 -16.11 -1.13
N ILE A 54 10.07 -16.61 -2.13
CA ILE A 54 8.80 -16.04 -2.62
C ILE A 54 7.78 -17.18 -2.71
N ASP A 55 6.69 -17.13 -1.94
CA ASP A 55 5.53 -18.03 -2.10
C ASP A 55 4.53 -17.37 -3.06
N ILE A 56 4.41 -17.82 -4.31
CA ILE A 56 3.66 -17.07 -5.34
C ILE A 56 2.18 -17.46 -5.44
N ASN A 57 1.77 -18.59 -4.86
CA ASN A 57 0.39 -19.10 -4.98
C ASN A 57 -0.32 -19.48 -3.66
N PRO A 58 -0.19 -18.70 -2.57
CA PRO A 58 -0.81 -19.05 -1.30
C PRO A 58 -2.34 -19.19 -1.39
N LEU A 59 -3.03 -18.33 -2.15
CA LEU A 59 -4.49 -18.42 -2.29
C LEU A 59 -4.92 -19.61 -3.15
N GLU A 60 -4.17 -19.92 -4.21
CA GLU A 60 -4.46 -21.09 -5.05
C GLU A 60 -4.34 -22.39 -4.24
N ARG A 61 -3.30 -22.48 -3.41
CA ARG A 61 -3.13 -23.59 -2.48
C ARG A 61 -4.31 -23.69 -1.51
N GLN A 62 -4.79 -22.57 -0.99
CA GLN A 62 -5.90 -22.53 -0.05
C GLN A 62 -7.24 -22.93 -0.70
N PHE A 63 -7.55 -22.44 -1.91
CA PHE A 63 -8.87 -22.62 -2.52
C PHE A 63 -8.96 -23.78 -3.51
N HIS A 64 -7.84 -24.17 -4.11
CA HIS A 64 -7.77 -25.18 -5.15
C HIS A 64 -6.88 -26.37 -4.79
N ASN A 65 -6.34 -26.42 -3.57
CA ASN A 65 -5.45 -27.49 -3.10
C ASN A 65 -4.26 -27.71 -4.04
N ALA A 66 -3.77 -26.62 -4.66
CA ALA A 66 -2.59 -26.65 -5.51
C ALA A 66 -1.32 -26.95 -4.70
N ALA A 67 -0.29 -27.48 -5.36
CA ALA A 67 1.02 -27.64 -4.74
C ALA A 67 1.63 -26.25 -4.43
N PRO A 68 2.40 -26.10 -3.33
CA PRO A 68 3.12 -24.86 -3.05
C PRO A 68 4.08 -24.50 -4.19
N GLU A 69 3.96 -23.29 -4.71
CA GLU A 69 4.89 -22.73 -5.69
C GLU A 69 5.83 -21.75 -5.00
N MET A 70 6.97 -22.27 -4.57
CA MET A 70 8.02 -21.50 -3.91
C MET A 70 9.12 -21.15 -4.92
N LEU A 71 9.31 -19.87 -5.18
CA LEU A 71 10.39 -19.36 -6.02
C LEU A 71 11.61 -18.98 -5.16
N PRO A 72 12.83 -19.02 -5.73
CA PRO A 72 14.00 -18.42 -5.09
C PRO A 72 13.76 -16.94 -4.77
N GLY A 73 14.44 -16.43 -3.74
CA GLY A 73 14.39 -15.01 -3.42
C GLY A 73 14.87 -14.11 -4.56
N ASP A 74 14.27 -12.92 -4.67
CA ASP A 74 14.59 -11.93 -5.70
C ASP A 74 15.35 -10.74 -5.09
N PRO A 75 16.68 -10.63 -5.29
CA PRO A 75 17.47 -9.57 -4.69
C PRO A 75 17.11 -8.18 -5.20
N ARG A 76 16.37 -8.06 -6.31
CA ARG A 76 15.86 -6.77 -6.80
C ARG A 76 14.87 -6.15 -5.80
N SER A 77 14.21 -6.95 -4.96
CA SER A 77 13.28 -6.48 -3.93
C SER A 77 13.91 -5.44 -2.99
N LEU A 78 15.20 -5.62 -2.66
CA LEU A 78 15.96 -4.75 -1.76
C LEU A 78 16.08 -3.30 -2.25
N ASN A 79 15.89 -3.07 -3.55
CA ASN A 79 15.99 -1.75 -4.17
C ASN A 79 14.62 -1.14 -4.50
N VAL A 80 13.51 -1.85 -4.28
CA VAL A 80 12.17 -1.34 -4.54
C VAL A 80 11.76 -0.37 -3.44
N SER A 81 11.50 0.88 -3.81
CA SER A 81 11.03 1.93 -2.89
C SER A 81 9.51 2.08 -2.97
N PRO A 82 8.83 2.39 -1.85
CA PRO A 82 7.41 2.76 -1.89
C PRO A 82 7.30 4.13 -2.58
N HIS A 83 6.37 4.29 -3.52
CA HIS A 83 6.20 5.53 -4.27
C HIS A 83 4.83 6.15 -4.03
N GLN A 84 4.70 6.97 -2.96
CA GLN A 84 3.45 7.51 -2.44
C GLN A 84 2.42 6.39 -2.21
N LEU A 85 2.86 5.30 -1.58
CA LEU A 85 2.00 4.16 -1.30
C LEU A 85 1.00 4.55 -0.20
N VAL A 86 -0.29 4.53 -0.52
CA VAL A 86 -1.33 4.78 0.48
C VAL A 86 -1.47 3.57 1.39
N VAL A 87 -1.44 3.78 2.69
CA VAL A 87 -1.67 2.73 3.69
C VAL A 87 -2.79 3.20 4.60
N SER A 88 -3.91 2.49 4.62
CA SER A 88 -5.06 2.88 5.45
C SER A 88 -5.87 1.69 5.95
N SER A 89 -6.60 1.93 7.02
CA SER A 89 -7.70 1.09 7.44
C SER A 89 -8.97 1.33 6.62
N GLN A 90 -9.87 0.36 6.64
CA GLN A 90 -11.24 0.39 6.13
C GLN A 90 -12.16 -0.22 7.20
N PRO A 91 -13.42 0.24 7.34
CA PRO A 91 -14.34 -0.33 8.31
C PRO A 91 -14.56 -1.82 8.08
N ASP A 92 -14.48 -2.61 9.14
CA ASP A 92 -14.83 -4.03 9.13
C ASP A 92 -16.26 -4.24 8.59
N VAL A 93 -16.45 -5.30 7.81
CA VAL A 93 -17.78 -5.75 7.40
C VAL A 93 -18.52 -6.26 8.64
N PRO A 94 -19.73 -5.78 8.94
CA PRO A 94 -20.49 -6.27 10.09
C PRO A 94 -20.76 -7.79 10.01
N SER A 95 -20.75 -8.46 11.15
CA SER A 95 -21.02 -9.90 11.29
C SER A 95 -22.31 -10.32 10.58
N THR A 96 -23.37 -9.54 10.72
CA THR A 96 -24.67 -9.79 10.08
C THR A 96 -24.61 -9.70 8.56
N ALA A 97 -23.87 -8.72 8.03
CA ALA A 97 -23.67 -8.56 6.60
C ALA A 97 -22.80 -9.67 6.02
N LEU A 98 -21.72 -10.05 6.73
CA LEU A 98 -20.86 -11.16 6.34
C LEU A 98 -21.61 -12.49 6.32
N TYR A 99 -22.44 -12.77 7.33
CA TYR A 99 -23.28 -13.95 7.37
C TYR A 99 -24.31 -13.97 6.24
N ALA A 100 -24.99 -12.84 5.99
CA ALA A 100 -25.98 -12.74 4.93
C ALA A 100 -25.37 -12.95 3.52
N ALA A 101 -24.14 -12.48 3.29
CA ALA A 101 -23.50 -12.55 1.98
C ALA A 101 -22.72 -13.84 1.73
N ALA A 102 -22.07 -14.41 2.76
CA ALA A 102 -21.13 -15.53 2.61
C ALA A 102 -21.47 -16.75 3.48
N GLY A 103 -22.50 -16.67 4.34
CA GLY A 103 -22.82 -17.74 5.30
C GLY A 103 -21.77 -17.93 6.40
N VAL A 104 -20.82 -17.00 6.52
CA VAL A 104 -19.72 -17.08 7.49
C VAL A 104 -20.16 -16.46 8.81
N ASN A 105 -20.17 -17.25 9.87
CA ASN A 105 -20.44 -16.78 11.22
C ASN A 105 -19.14 -16.37 11.93
N ARG A 106 -18.91 -15.05 12.06
CA ARG A 106 -17.77 -14.46 12.75
C ARG A 106 -18.22 -13.28 13.60
N PRO A 107 -17.84 -13.16 14.88
CA PRO A 107 -18.27 -12.04 15.73
C PRO A 107 -17.67 -10.70 15.28
N ASP A 108 -18.33 -9.60 15.65
CA ASP A 108 -17.78 -8.25 15.46
C ASP A 108 -16.68 -7.93 16.49
N PRO A 109 -15.63 -7.18 16.11
CA PRO A 109 -15.31 -6.81 14.74
C PRO A 109 -14.83 -8.04 13.94
N THR A 110 -15.29 -8.17 12.69
CA THR A 110 -15.02 -9.38 11.89
C THR A 110 -13.57 -9.46 11.41
N GLY A 111 -12.78 -8.39 11.46
CA GLY A 111 -11.42 -8.39 10.93
C GLY A 111 -11.36 -8.57 9.41
N LEU A 112 -12.46 -8.33 8.70
CA LEU A 112 -12.59 -8.52 7.26
C LEU A 112 -13.17 -7.28 6.60
N ILE A 113 -12.66 -6.95 5.42
CA ILE A 113 -13.14 -5.88 4.54
C ILE A 113 -13.53 -6.46 3.18
N LEU A 114 -14.38 -5.74 2.45
CA LEU A 114 -14.68 -6.09 1.06
C LEU A 114 -13.40 -5.98 0.22
N CYS A 115 -13.06 -7.05 -0.48
CA CYS A 115 -11.94 -7.07 -1.42
C CYS A 115 -12.50 -6.91 -2.83
N PRO A 116 -12.36 -5.74 -3.46
CA PRO A 116 -12.88 -5.52 -4.80
C PRO A 116 -12.07 -6.30 -5.85
N GLU A 117 -12.70 -6.59 -6.99
CA GLU A 117 -11.99 -7.12 -8.15
C GLU A 117 -10.71 -6.30 -8.45
N PRO A 118 -9.57 -6.95 -8.72
CA PRO A 118 -9.41 -8.35 -9.12
C PRO A 118 -9.04 -9.33 -7.97
N CYS A 119 -9.43 -9.08 -6.71
CA CYS A 119 -9.17 -10.04 -5.64
C CYS A 119 -9.82 -11.42 -5.92
N ASN A 120 -9.12 -12.51 -5.59
CA ASN A 120 -9.69 -13.87 -5.70
C ASN A 120 -10.66 -14.24 -4.58
N VAL A 121 -10.86 -13.33 -3.63
CA VAL A 121 -11.74 -13.49 -2.48
C VAL A 121 -12.65 -12.28 -2.39
N SER A 122 -13.88 -12.47 -1.92
CA SER A 122 -14.81 -11.34 -1.73
C SER A 122 -14.53 -10.56 -0.44
N TYR A 123 -13.87 -11.19 0.53
CA TYR A 123 -13.55 -10.63 1.84
C TYR A 123 -12.13 -11.00 2.22
N ALA A 124 -11.37 -10.04 2.73
CA ALA A 124 -9.98 -10.24 3.17
C ALA A 124 -9.68 -9.41 4.42
N ALA A 125 -8.66 -9.80 5.18
CA ALA A 125 -8.18 -8.98 6.30
C ALA A 125 -7.47 -7.71 5.79
N ALA A 126 -6.77 -7.84 4.66
CA ALA A 126 -6.16 -6.76 3.91
C ALA A 126 -6.09 -7.10 2.43
N TYR A 127 -5.82 -6.10 1.60
CA TYR A 127 -5.52 -6.27 0.19
C TYR A 127 -4.69 -5.12 -0.37
N SER A 128 -4.00 -5.40 -1.48
CA SER A 128 -3.23 -4.43 -2.25
C SER A 128 -3.93 -4.07 -3.56
N GLN A 129 -4.21 -2.79 -3.74
CA GLN A 129 -4.72 -2.23 -4.99
C GLN A 129 -3.58 -1.57 -5.77
N TYR A 130 -3.10 -2.28 -6.79
CA TYR A 130 -1.90 -1.87 -7.53
C TYR A 130 -2.08 -0.63 -8.39
N SER A 131 -3.24 -0.47 -9.04
CA SER A 131 -3.52 0.68 -9.92
C SER A 131 -3.53 2.02 -9.17
N ARG A 132 -3.88 2.00 -7.89
CA ARG A 132 -3.92 3.17 -7.00
C ARG A 132 -2.73 3.23 -6.04
N ARG A 133 -1.82 2.24 -6.08
CA ARG A 133 -0.73 2.08 -5.11
C ARG A 133 -1.26 2.23 -3.68
N ALA A 134 -2.20 1.37 -3.31
CA ALA A 134 -2.79 1.39 -1.98
C ALA A 134 -2.76 -0.01 -1.36
N SER A 135 -2.49 -0.09 -0.07
CA SER A 135 -2.70 -1.27 0.76
C SER A 135 -3.73 -0.92 1.83
N ARG A 136 -4.81 -1.70 1.87
CA ARG A 136 -5.97 -1.47 2.74
C ARG A 136 -6.14 -2.65 3.68
N TYR A 137 -6.52 -2.41 4.93
CA TYR A 137 -6.78 -3.47 5.92
C TYR A 137 -7.99 -3.16 6.79
N ALA A 138 -8.55 -4.17 7.46
CA ALA A 138 -9.69 -3.96 8.35
C ALA A 138 -9.29 -3.14 9.58
N ALA A 139 -10.10 -2.14 9.94
CA ALA A 139 -9.79 -1.17 10.99
C ALA A 139 -9.54 -1.82 12.36
N SER A 140 -10.19 -2.94 12.66
CA SER A 140 -9.94 -3.70 13.88
C SER A 140 -8.49 -4.20 14.04
N TRP A 141 -7.71 -4.27 12.95
CA TRP A 141 -6.31 -4.66 13.00
C TRP A 141 -5.36 -3.55 13.48
N GLU A 142 -5.75 -2.26 13.47
CA GLU A 142 -4.92 -1.14 13.99
C GLU A 142 -4.39 -1.40 15.41
N PHE A 143 -5.22 -2.04 16.24
CA PHE A 143 -4.91 -2.26 17.65
C PHE A 143 -4.44 -3.69 17.95
N ALA A 144 -4.24 -4.51 16.91
CA ALA A 144 -3.96 -5.93 17.06
C ALA A 144 -2.46 -6.26 17.26
N GLY A 145 -1.63 -5.25 17.53
CA GLY A 145 -0.19 -5.38 17.79
C GLY A 145 0.53 -6.06 16.62
N ASN A 146 1.27 -7.14 16.90
CA ASN A 146 2.05 -7.88 15.89
C ASN A 146 1.23 -8.38 14.69
N ASN A 147 -0.11 -8.51 14.82
CA ASN A 147 -0.95 -8.91 13.70
C ASN A 147 -1.06 -7.80 12.65
N PHE A 148 -1.04 -6.52 13.05
CA PHE A 148 -0.93 -5.39 12.11
C PHE A 148 0.36 -5.51 11.30
N ASP A 149 1.49 -5.73 11.99
CA ASP A 149 2.80 -5.82 11.37
C ASP A 149 2.85 -6.93 10.32
N ALA A 150 2.40 -8.14 10.68
CA ALA A 150 2.38 -9.28 9.76
C ALA A 150 1.47 -9.02 8.53
N LEU A 151 0.30 -8.44 8.75
CA LEU A 151 -0.68 -8.16 7.71
C LEU A 151 -0.17 -7.09 6.73
N VAL A 152 0.29 -5.96 7.24
CA VAL A 152 0.79 -4.85 6.41
C VAL A 152 2.09 -5.22 5.73
N GLN A 153 2.97 -5.98 6.40
CA GLN A 153 4.18 -6.50 5.75
C GLN A 153 3.82 -7.39 4.55
N TYR A 154 2.85 -8.30 4.69
CA TYR A 154 2.41 -9.15 3.57
C TYR A 154 1.88 -8.31 2.39
N GLU A 155 1.11 -7.26 2.67
CA GLU A 155 0.66 -6.34 1.61
C GLU A 155 1.81 -5.56 0.97
N PHE A 156 2.84 -5.20 1.72
CA PHE A 156 4.04 -4.58 1.15
C PHE A 156 4.82 -5.55 0.27
N GLU A 157 4.92 -6.83 0.66
CA GLU A 157 5.49 -7.87 -0.21
C GLU A 157 4.72 -7.92 -1.55
N ASN A 158 3.39 -7.85 -1.50
CA ASN A 158 2.55 -7.83 -2.70
C ASN A 158 2.80 -6.59 -3.59
N GLN A 159 2.96 -5.40 -3.01
CA GLN A 159 3.29 -4.18 -3.77
C GLN A 159 4.68 -4.27 -4.43
N ILE A 160 5.67 -4.81 -3.70
CA ILE A 160 7.03 -5.00 -4.21
C ILE A 160 7.04 -5.96 -5.39
N LEU A 161 6.41 -7.12 -5.25
CA LEU A 161 6.38 -8.12 -6.32
C LEU A 161 5.62 -7.64 -7.54
N LYS A 162 4.51 -6.92 -7.34
CA LYS A 162 3.82 -6.30 -8.47
C LYS A 162 4.74 -5.33 -9.21
N THR A 163 5.52 -4.53 -8.48
CA THR A 163 6.50 -3.60 -9.05
C THR A 163 7.59 -4.32 -9.83
N LEU A 164 8.01 -5.50 -9.37
CA LEU A 164 8.99 -6.35 -10.04
C LEU A 164 8.42 -7.14 -11.23
N GLY A 165 7.12 -7.04 -11.51
CA GLY A 165 6.46 -7.65 -12.67
C GLY A 165 5.94 -9.06 -12.44
N TYR A 166 5.82 -9.50 -11.19
CA TYR A 166 5.22 -10.81 -10.88
C TYR A 166 3.72 -10.81 -11.17
N ASP A 167 3.20 -11.99 -11.51
CA ASP A 167 1.76 -12.22 -11.54
C ASP A 167 1.24 -12.34 -10.10
N MET A 168 0.26 -11.50 -9.78
CA MET A 168 -0.33 -11.43 -8.45
C MET A 168 -1.66 -12.17 -8.37
N LYS A 169 -2.01 -12.93 -9.43
CA LYS A 169 -3.29 -13.63 -9.53
C LYS A 169 -3.57 -14.55 -8.33
N TRP A 170 -2.60 -15.08 -7.62
CA TRP A 170 -2.85 -16.01 -6.50
C TRP A 170 -2.26 -15.56 -5.16
N ARG A 171 -1.99 -14.26 -5.05
CA ARG A 171 -1.38 -13.58 -3.92
C ARG A 171 -2.37 -12.83 -3.05
#